data_AF-A0AAD7FTQ1-F1
#
_entry.id   AF-A0AAD7FTQ1-F1
#
_cell.length_a   1.000
_cell.length_b   1.000
_cell.length_c   1.000
_cell.angle_alpha   90.00
_cell.angle_beta   90.00
_cell.angle_gamma   90.00
#
_symmetry.space_group_name_H-M   'P 1'
#
loop_
_entity.id
_entity.type
_entity.pdbx_description
1 polymer ?
#
loop_
_entity_poly.entity_id
_entity_poly.type
_entity_poly.pdbx_seq_one_letter_code
_entity_poly.pdbx_strand_id
1 'polypeptide(L)'
;MSDDEDDYLSNLDKFLVEPAKKTPITYSEQRKEAAKQSKLKDEKNRLKGRRQRELESRSEGLSKSLFERAKEDEDAGLASGNKALSIMLKMGFKPGQALGKAEDGDQVPPPPPDTRETETPRDTSSSEAGPSRLQHKVEPVAINEWTGKRGIGLGVKRARSPTAAERVAKMAKMADDASHRDFRDRAKMLYDENRAEGRLAPAQRTCAILDEKAGKAFNVLWLNPRNPDTFPAGLTEALNLHTTLEINPTSTYERDPSSIQARLRRQMAADTLQPLNTLDDASTSTAVTTTFSSEALEETAHFLRLHAPDRLELVLAYLRQNYAYCFWCGTEYESQEEMASQCPGEDEEAHD
;
A
#
# COMPACT_ATOMS: atom_id res chain seq x y z
N MET A 1 77.88 25.81 2.48
CA MET A 1 76.97 25.65 1.33
C MET A 1 75.56 25.63 1.89
N SER A 2 74.72 26.51 1.37
CA SER A 2 73.33 26.85 1.77
C SER A 2 72.42 25.61 1.82
N ASP A 3 71.60 25.44 2.84
CA ASP A 3 70.26 26.06 3.03
C ASP A 3 69.29 25.56 1.94
N ASP A 4 68.76 24.35 2.17
CA ASP A 4 67.74 23.63 1.36
C ASP A 4 66.86 22.81 2.33
N GLU A 5 66.37 23.45 3.40
CA GLU A 5 65.27 22.92 4.22
C GLU A 5 63.93 23.38 3.59
N ASP A 6 63.65 22.87 2.38
CA ASP A 6 62.41 23.14 1.66
C ASP A 6 61.19 22.55 2.37
N ASP A 7 60.45 23.42 3.06
CA ASP A 7 59.02 23.64 2.83
C ASP A 7 58.06 22.43 2.91
N TYR A 8 58.35 21.46 3.79
CA TYR A 8 57.46 20.33 4.03
C TYR A 8 56.17 20.69 4.81
N LEU A 9 56.11 21.90 5.41
CA LEU A 9 54.97 22.37 6.18
C LEU A 9 54.18 23.51 5.54
N SER A 10 54.71 24.16 4.50
CA SER A 10 53.98 25.22 3.76
C SER A 10 53.00 24.68 2.72
N ASN A 11 53.17 23.42 2.30
CA ASN A 11 52.22 22.74 1.42
C ASN A 11 50.94 22.29 2.14
N LEU A 12 50.88 22.30 3.48
CA LEU A 12 49.69 21.92 4.24
C LEU A 12 48.54 22.92 4.04
N ASP A 13 48.86 24.19 3.79
CA ASP A 13 47.89 25.28 3.61
C ASP A 13 47.24 25.27 2.22
N LYS A 14 47.83 24.55 1.26
CA LYS A 14 47.30 24.41 -0.11
C LYS A 14 46.32 23.24 -0.26
N PHE A 15 46.34 22.30 0.70
CA PHE A 15 45.44 21.14 0.75
C PHE A 15 44.34 21.27 1.81
N LEU A 16 44.46 22.16 2.78
CA LEU A 16 43.33 22.60 3.59
C LEU A 16 42.53 23.63 2.80
N VAL A 17 41.41 23.19 2.23
CA VAL A 17 40.35 24.12 1.83
C VAL A 17 39.93 24.85 3.10
N GLU A 18 40.35 26.11 3.25
CA GLU A 18 39.91 26.96 4.34
C GLU A 18 38.38 26.87 4.41
N PRO A 19 37.79 26.45 5.54
CA PRO A 19 36.34 26.44 5.65
C PRO A 19 35.90 27.88 5.51
N ALA A 20 35.21 28.21 4.41
CA ALA A 20 34.69 29.54 4.16
C ALA A 20 34.08 30.08 5.45
N LYS A 21 34.67 31.16 5.98
CA LYS A 21 34.28 31.79 7.24
C LYS A 21 32.81 32.20 7.10
N LYS A 22 31.89 31.33 7.51
CA LYS A 22 30.46 31.66 7.54
C LYS A 22 30.33 32.77 8.56
N THR A 23 29.93 33.95 8.11
CA THR A 23 29.53 35.03 9.02
C THR A 23 28.54 34.45 10.02
N PRO A 24 28.69 34.70 11.33
CA PRO A 24 27.80 34.13 12.33
C PRO A 24 26.38 34.57 12.02
N ILE A 25 25.55 33.62 11.58
CA ILE A 25 24.17 33.88 11.17
C ILE A 25 23.42 34.36 12.39
N THR A 26 22.75 35.50 12.26
CA THR A 26 21.99 36.07 13.37
C THR A 26 20.87 35.09 13.76
N TYR A 27 20.53 35.00 15.05
CA TYR A 27 19.44 34.13 15.51
C TYR A 27 18.11 34.36 14.75
N SER A 28 17.83 35.61 14.37
CA SER A 28 16.68 35.98 13.55
C SER A 28 16.73 35.43 12.12
N GLU A 29 17.92 35.31 11.52
CA GLU A 29 18.15 34.75 10.19
C GLU A 29 18.07 33.23 10.22
N GLN A 30 18.67 32.57 11.22
CA GLN A 30 18.56 31.12 11.42
C GLN A 30 17.09 30.68 11.55
N ARG A 31 16.28 31.43 12.31
CA ARG A 31 14.84 31.15 12.46
C ARG A 31 14.08 31.31 11.13
N LYS A 32 14.43 32.33 10.32
CA LYS A 32 13.81 32.54 9.00
C LYS A 32 14.17 31.45 8.01
N GLU A 33 15.43 30.99 8.00
CA GLU A 33 15.87 29.89 7.14
C GLU A 33 15.23 28.56 7.52
N ALA A 34 15.15 28.26 8.82
CA ALA A 34 14.44 27.08 9.31
C ALA A 34 12.96 27.08 8.88
N ALA A 35 12.28 28.23 8.97
CA ALA A 35 10.90 28.37 8.52
C ALA A 35 10.73 28.25 6.99
N LYS A 36 11.72 28.69 6.19
CA LYS A 36 11.72 28.45 4.74
C LYS A 36 11.93 26.98 4.42
N GLN A 37 12.87 26.32 5.10
CA GLN A 37 13.15 24.90 4.90
C GLN A 37 11.98 24.01 5.33
N SER A 38 11.28 24.36 6.42
CA SER A 38 10.07 23.64 6.83
C SER A 38 8.98 23.75 5.76
N LYS A 39 8.72 24.97 5.26
CA LYS A 39 7.76 25.19 4.16
C LYS A 39 8.11 24.39 2.91
N LEU A 40 9.38 24.35 2.52
CA LEU A 40 9.82 23.57 1.36
C LEU A 40 9.68 22.06 1.59
N LYS A 41 9.89 21.57 2.82
CA LYS A 41 9.66 20.16 3.18
C LYS A 41 8.16 19.84 3.17
N ASP A 42 7.32 20.73 3.69
CA ASP A 42 5.87 20.59 3.70
C ASP A 42 5.32 20.59 2.27
N GLU A 43 5.83 21.46 1.40
CA GLU A 43 5.49 21.51 -0.02
C GLU A 43 5.91 20.25 -0.78
N LYS A 44 7.09 19.68 -0.45
CA LYS A 44 7.55 18.42 -1.04
C LYS A 44 6.77 17.20 -0.54
N ASN A 45 6.38 17.20 0.73
CA ASN A 45 5.59 16.13 1.35
C ASN A 45 4.10 16.21 0.99
N ARG A 46 3.65 17.35 0.46
CA ARG A 46 2.29 17.50 -0.03
C ARG A 46 2.08 16.60 -1.25
N LEU A 47 1.28 15.55 -1.04
CA LEU A 47 0.90 14.61 -2.09
C LEU A 47 0.21 15.36 -3.25
N LYS A 48 0.89 15.44 -4.40
CA LYS A 48 0.29 15.96 -5.64
C LYS A 48 -0.96 15.15 -6.00
N GLY A 49 -1.98 15.82 -6.52
CA GLY A 49 -3.23 15.18 -6.91
C GLY A 49 -3.02 14.13 -8.01
N ARG A 50 -3.88 13.10 -8.04
CA ARG A 50 -3.78 11.99 -9.01
C ARG A 50 -3.70 12.48 -10.47
N ARG A 51 -4.51 13.47 -10.85
CA ARG A 51 -4.52 14.08 -12.19
C ARG A 51 -3.20 14.76 -12.55
N GLN A 52 -2.55 15.42 -11.59
CA GLN A 52 -1.26 16.09 -11.82
C GLN A 52 -0.16 15.04 -12.01
N ARG A 53 -0.13 13.99 -11.17
CA ARG A 53 0.84 12.90 -11.31
C ARG A 53 0.72 12.15 -12.64
N GLU A 54 -0.50 11.91 -13.12
CA GLU A 54 -0.75 11.28 -14.42
C GLU A 54 -0.37 12.18 -15.60
N LEU A 55 -0.51 13.50 -15.47
CA LEU A 55 -0.06 14.45 -16.49
C LEU A 55 1.46 14.59 -16.51
N GLU A 56 2.10 14.67 -15.33
CA GLU A 56 3.55 14.69 -15.20
C GLU A 56 4.15 13.41 -15.80
N SER A 57 3.64 12.22 -15.44
CA SER A 57 4.14 10.96 -16.03
C SER A 57 3.91 10.85 -17.53
N ARG A 58 2.79 11.39 -18.04
CA ARG A 58 2.55 11.48 -19.49
C ARG A 58 3.52 12.43 -20.17
N SER A 59 3.77 13.60 -19.58
CA SER A 59 4.69 14.59 -20.12
C SER A 59 6.14 14.10 -20.08
N GLU A 60 6.53 13.40 -19.02
CA GLU A 60 7.84 12.75 -18.88
C GLU A 60 7.97 11.59 -19.88
N GLY A 61 6.91 10.81 -20.08
CA GLY A 61 6.90 9.76 -21.10
C GLY A 61 6.95 10.29 -22.53
N LEU A 62 6.42 11.49 -22.77
CA LEU A 62 6.47 12.17 -24.07
C LEU A 62 7.80 12.90 -24.28
N SER A 63 8.37 13.47 -23.22
CA SER A 63 9.62 14.23 -23.29
C SER A 63 10.84 13.34 -23.33
N LYS A 64 10.80 12.16 -22.68
CA LYS A 64 11.85 11.14 -22.80
C LYS A 64 11.78 10.52 -24.19
N SER A 65 12.84 10.70 -24.97
CA SER A 65 12.94 10.04 -26.27
C SER A 65 13.05 8.51 -26.08
N LEU A 66 12.52 7.74 -27.03
CA LEU A 66 12.65 6.27 -27.01
C LEU A 66 14.12 5.80 -26.97
N PHE A 67 15.04 6.64 -27.43
CA PHE A 67 16.47 6.40 -27.41
C PHE A 67 17.12 6.66 -26.06
N GLU A 68 16.76 7.76 -25.37
CA GLU A 68 17.25 8.02 -24.01
C GLU A 68 16.77 6.93 -23.05
N ARG A 69 15.50 6.51 -23.17
CA ARG A 69 14.97 5.40 -22.37
C ARG A 69 15.72 4.09 -22.64
N ALA A 70 16.04 3.79 -23.90
CA ALA A 70 16.80 2.60 -24.24
C ALA A 70 18.23 2.63 -23.68
N LYS A 71 18.89 3.80 -23.68
CA LYS A 71 20.21 3.98 -23.04
C LYS A 71 20.13 3.83 -21.52
N GLU A 72 19.14 4.44 -20.88
CA GLU A 72 18.88 4.28 -19.44
C GLU A 72 18.67 2.80 -19.07
N ASP A 73 17.90 2.06 -19.89
CA ASP A 73 17.63 0.62 -19.67
C ASP A 73 18.89 -0.26 -19.90
N GLU A 74 19.76 0.11 -20.86
CA GLU A 74 21.05 -0.54 -21.11
C GLU A 74 22.05 -0.28 -19.97
N ASP A 75 22.16 0.97 -19.51
CA ASP A 75 23.02 1.39 -18.40
C ASP A 75 22.56 0.76 -17.07
N ALA A 76 21.26 0.51 -16.91
CA ALA A 76 20.67 -0.18 -15.76
C ALA A 76 20.84 -1.72 -15.79
N GLY A 77 21.50 -2.28 -16.82
CA GLY A 77 21.79 -3.72 -16.92
C GLY A 77 20.55 -4.59 -17.22
N LEU A 78 19.43 -3.99 -17.62
CA LEU A 78 18.30 -4.74 -18.16
C LEU A 78 18.64 -5.12 -19.61
N ALA A 79 19.28 -6.29 -19.78
CA ALA A 79 19.69 -6.86 -21.07
C ALA A 79 18.54 -7.20 -22.05
N SER A 80 17.35 -6.64 -21.84
CA SER A 80 16.23 -6.68 -22.77
C SER A 80 16.05 -5.30 -23.40
N GLY A 81 17.04 -4.84 -24.16
CA GLY A 81 16.92 -3.66 -25.01
C GLY A 81 15.62 -3.71 -25.81
N ASN A 82 14.94 -2.57 -25.94
CA ASN A 82 13.59 -2.46 -26.50
C ASN A 82 13.46 -3.21 -27.83
N LYS A 83 12.85 -4.41 -27.82
CA LYS A 83 12.68 -5.28 -29.00
C LYS A 83 12.05 -4.52 -30.17
N ALA A 84 11.16 -3.59 -29.88
CA ALA A 84 10.54 -2.70 -30.87
C ALA A 84 11.57 -1.81 -31.60
N LEU A 85 12.54 -1.25 -30.88
CA LEU A 85 13.62 -0.44 -31.45
C LEU A 85 14.56 -1.30 -32.30
N SER A 86 14.87 -2.52 -31.86
CA SER A 86 15.63 -3.50 -32.65
C SER A 86 14.90 -3.90 -33.95
N ILE A 87 13.58 -4.08 -33.89
CA ILE A 87 12.75 -4.34 -35.07
C ILE A 87 12.74 -3.13 -36.00
N MET A 88 12.60 -1.90 -35.48
CA MET A 88 12.65 -0.68 -36.31
C MET A 88 13.99 -0.52 -37.03
N LEU A 89 15.11 -0.71 -36.33
CA LEU A 89 16.45 -0.71 -36.92
C LEU A 89 16.58 -1.76 -38.03
N LYS A 90 16.05 -2.97 -37.81
CA LYS A 90 16.02 -4.04 -38.82
C LYS A 90 15.11 -3.73 -40.01
N MET A 91 14.07 -2.92 -39.81
CA MET A 91 13.18 -2.45 -40.87
C MET A 91 13.70 -1.19 -41.58
N GLY A 92 14.94 -0.79 -41.33
CA GLY A 92 15.61 0.32 -42.05
C GLY A 92 15.50 1.68 -41.38
N PHE A 93 15.00 1.77 -40.14
CA PHE A 93 14.98 3.01 -39.38
C PHE A 93 16.40 3.41 -38.96
N LYS A 94 16.88 4.56 -39.42
CA LYS A 94 18.13 5.18 -38.95
C LYS A 94 17.78 6.39 -38.08
N PRO A 95 18.42 6.58 -36.91
CA PRO A 95 18.19 7.76 -36.08
C PRO A 95 18.39 9.04 -36.89
N GLY A 96 17.35 9.87 -37.01
CA GLY A 96 17.36 11.10 -37.80
C GLY A 96 16.80 10.99 -39.22
N GLN A 97 16.39 9.80 -39.68
CA GLN A 97 15.73 9.60 -40.98
C GLN A 97 14.24 9.25 -40.80
N ALA A 98 13.37 9.80 -41.64
CA ALA A 98 11.95 9.45 -41.63
C ALA A 98 11.74 7.98 -42.00
N LEU A 99 10.79 7.32 -41.34
CA LEU A 99 10.50 5.90 -41.53
C LEU A 99 9.75 5.69 -42.86
N GLY A 100 10.41 5.13 -43.86
CA GLY A 100 9.84 4.82 -45.17
C GLY A 100 10.94 4.53 -46.20
N LYS A 101 10.61 3.81 -47.28
CA LYS A 101 11.50 3.72 -48.45
C LYS A 101 11.57 5.13 -49.07
N ALA A 102 12.76 5.69 -49.20
CA ALA A 102 12.98 6.69 -50.23
C ALA A 102 12.79 5.95 -51.56
N GLU A 103 11.76 6.31 -52.32
CA GLU A 103 11.63 5.82 -53.69
C GLU A 103 12.85 6.36 -54.45
N ASP A 104 13.77 5.47 -54.82
CA ASP A 104 14.81 5.77 -55.80
C ASP A 104 14.11 5.96 -57.15
N GLY A 105 13.67 7.19 -57.42
CA GLY A 105 12.90 7.51 -58.61
C GLY A 105 12.37 8.94 -58.63
N ASP A 106 13.28 9.91 -58.61
CA ASP A 106 13.27 11.15 -59.41
C ASP A 106 14.07 12.23 -58.70
N GLN A 107 15.26 12.51 -59.24
CA GLN A 107 15.85 13.84 -59.09
C GLN A 107 14.95 14.83 -59.82
N VAL A 108 13.97 15.40 -59.12
CA VAL A 108 13.30 16.61 -59.59
C VAL A 108 14.21 17.80 -59.22
N PRO A 109 14.76 18.55 -60.20
CA PRO A 109 15.55 19.73 -59.91
C PRO A 109 14.68 20.82 -59.26
N PRO A 110 15.29 21.75 -58.48
CA PRO A 110 14.53 22.75 -57.74
C PRO A 110 13.76 23.69 -58.69
N PRO A 111 12.50 24.07 -58.36
CA PRO A 111 11.75 25.02 -59.17
C PRO A 111 12.32 26.45 -59.00
N PRO A 112 12.36 27.26 -60.08
CA PRO A 112 12.70 28.67 -59.98
C PRO A 112 11.58 29.46 -59.27
N PRO A 113 11.91 30.61 -58.64
CA PRO A 113 10.91 31.45 -58.01
C PRO A 113 10.27 32.33 -59.08
N ASP A 114 8.94 32.37 -59.14
CA ASP A 114 8.29 33.53 -59.73
C ASP A 114 7.02 33.94 -58.99
N THR A 115 6.95 35.25 -58.89
CA THR A 115 6.05 36.09 -58.14
C THR A 115 4.68 36.26 -58.80
N ARG A 116 3.67 36.44 -57.94
CA ARG A 116 2.54 37.39 -58.03
C ARG A 116 1.37 37.10 -58.98
N GLU A 117 0.19 37.33 -58.36
CA GLU A 117 -1.03 37.94 -58.93
C GLU A 117 -1.87 37.03 -59.84
N THR A 118 -3.21 36.94 -59.80
CA THR A 118 -4.31 37.42 -58.93
C THR A 118 -5.57 36.67 -59.44
N GLU A 119 -6.68 36.83 -58.71
CA GLU A 119 -8.08 36.63 -59.13
C GLU A 119 -8.78 35.28 -58.86
N THR A 120 -9.93 35.42 -58.20
CA THR A 120 -11.04 34.45 -58.02
C THR A 120 -12.19 34.88 -58.97
N PRO A 121 -13.40 34.26 -59.08
CA PRO A 121 -14.00 33.12 -58.35
C PRO A 121 -14.87 32.13 -59.20
N ARG A 122 -15.57 31.21 -58.50
CA ARG A 122 -16.75 30.35 -58.87
C ARG A 122 -16.44 28.98 -59.49
N ASP A 123 -17.18 27.90 -59.25
CA ASP A 123 -18.26 27.52 -58.30
C ASP A 123 -18.38 25.97 -58.36
N THR A 124 -19.11 25.39 -57.39
CA THR A 124 -19.81 24.08 -57.40
C THR A 124 -19.10 22.79 -56.91
N SER A 125 -19.56 22.38 -55.71
CA SER A 125 -19.97 21.03 -55.23
C SER A 125 -18.93 19.88 -55.25
N SER A 126 -18.71 19.09 -54.21
CA SER A 126 -19.61 18.64 -53.14
C SER A 126 -18.84 17.95 -52.00
N SER A 127 -19.46 18.01 -50.81
CA SER A 127 -19.44 17.03 -49.71
C SER A 127 -18.16 16.78 -48.91
N GLU A 128 -18.12 17.53 -47.81
CA GLU A 128 -17.75 17.21 -46.43
C GLU A 128 -17.47 15.75 -45.99
N ALA A 129 -16.58 15.73 -44.97
CA ALA A 129 -16.59 14.93 -43.74
C ALA A 129 -15.89 13.55 -43.72
N GLY A 130 -14.82 13.48 -42.90
CA GLY A 130 -14.29 12.23 -42.33
C GLY A 130 -15.19 11.67 -41.21
N PRO A 131 -14.69 10.86 -40.24
CA PRO A 131 -13.42 10.15 -40.14
C PRO A 131 -13.57 8.61 -40.15
N SER A 132 -12.43 7.93 -40.20
CA SER A 132 -12.23 6.48 -40.32
C SER A 132 -13.05 5.62 -39.34
N ARG A 133 -14.06 4.91 -39.88
CA ARG A 133 -14.78 3.80 -39.25
C ARG A 133 -13.98 2.50 -39.43
N LEU A 134 -13.92 1.71 -38.36
CA LEU A 134 -13.36 0.36 -38.26
C LEU A 134 -13.43 -0.41 -39.59
N GLN A 135 -12.29 -0.75 -40.18
CA GLN A 135 -12.24 -1.59 -41.38
C GLN A 135 -12.75 -2.99 -41.03
N HIS A 136 -14.00 -3.26 -41.41
CA HIS A 136 -14.51 -4.63 -41.50
C HIS A 136 -13.60 -5.40 -42.45
N LYS A 137 -13.11 -6.57 -42.02
CA LYS A 137 -12.33 -7.46 -42.88
C LYS A 137 -13.14 -7.74 -44.16
N VAL A 138 -12.58 -7.36 -45.31
CA VAL A 138 -13.18 -7.50 -46.65
C VAL A 138 -12.90 -8.88 -47.25
N GLU A 139 -12.41 -9.82 -46.44
CA GLU A 139 -12.25 -11.21 -46.86
C GLU A 139 -13.46 -12.00 -46.36
N PRO A 140 -14.29 -12.56 -47.27
CA PRO A 140 -15.41 -13.41 -46.86
C PRO A 140 -14.87 -14.60 -46.07
N VAL A 141 -15.54 -14.93 -44.96
CA VAL A 141 -15.23 -16.12 -44.16
C VAL A 141 -15.23 -17.33 -45.10
N ALA A 142 -14.10 -18.03 -45.20
CA ALA A 142 -13.98 -19.20 -46.04
C ALA A 142 -15.04 -20.24 -45.64
N ILE A 143 -15.99 -20.50 -46.54
CA ILE A 143 -16.98 -21.56 -46.37
C ILE A 143 -16.27 -22.87 -46.65
N ASN A 144 -15.93 -23.61 -45.60
CA ASN A 144 -15.43 -24.97 -45.74
C ASN A 144 -16.61 -25.88 -46.10
N GLU A 145 -16.70 -26.27 -47.36
CA GLU A 145 -17.71 -27.22 -47.82
C GLU A 145 -17.50 -28.57 -47.15
N TRP A 146 -18.57 -29.05 -46.51
CA TRP A 146 -18.57 -30.30 -45.77
C TRP A 146 -18.44 -31.47 -46.75
N THR A 147 -17.22 -31.96 -46.93
CA THR A 147 -16.95 -33.21 -47.66
C THR A 147 -17.40 -34.40 -46.82
N GLY A 148 -18.67 -34.80 -47.02
CA GLY A 148 -19.23 -36.15 -46.85
C GLY A 148 -19.02 -36.91 -45.53
N LYS A 149 -20.14 -37.30 -44.89
CA LYS A 149 -20.29 -38.44 -43.94
C LYS A 149 -19.11 -38.69 -42.97
N ARG A 150 -18.58 -37.65 -42.34
CA ARG A 150 -17.94 -37.79 -41.02
C ARG A 150 -19.02 -37.55 -39.97
N GLY A 151 -19.34 -38.59 -39.21
CA GLY A 151 -20.37 -38.55 -38.18
C GLY A 151 -20.22 -37.34 -37.27
N ILE A 152 -21.36 -36.72 -36.94
CA ILE A 152 -21.50 -35.66 -35.94
C ILE A 152 -20.92 -36.23 -34.64
N GLY A 153 -19.68 -35.84 -34.30
CA GLY A 153 -19.01 -36.30 -33.07
C GLY A 153 -17.53 -36.70 -33.16
N LEU A 154 -16.91 -36.73 -34.34
CA LEU A 154 -15.49 -37.15 -34.47
C LEU A 154 -14.50 -36.04 -34.89
N GLY A 155 -14.99 -34.81 -35.14
CA GLY A 155 -14.15 -33.70 -35.65
C GLY A 155 -13.56 -32.77 -34.59
N VAL A 156 -14.16 -32.68 -33.41
CA VAL A 156 -13.60 -31.92 -32.28
C VAL A 156 -13.03 -32.95 -31.31
N LYS A 157 -11.72 -33.19 -31.37
CA LYS A 157 -11.03 -33.95 -30.33
C LYS A 157 -11.37 -33.26 -29.01
N ARG A 158 -12.13 -33.93 -28.14
CA ARG A 158 -12.42 -33.42 -26.78
C ARG A 158 -11.10 -33.01 -26.18
N ALA A 159 -11.04 -31.79 -25.61
CA ALA A 159 -9.83 -31.35 -24.92
C ALA A 159 -9.40 -32.44 -23.94
N ARG A 160 -8.11 -32.81 -23.97
CA ARG A 160 -7.56 -33.84 -23.10
C ARG A 160 -7.96 -33.48 -21.67
N SER A 161 -8.54 -34.43 -20.93
CA SER A 161 -8.91 -34.20 -19.53
C SER A 161 -7.68 -33.64 -18.79
N PRO A 162 -7.82 -32.53 -18.04
CA PRO A 162 -6.68 -31.88 -17.42
C PRO A 162 -5.91 -32.88 -16.58
N THR A 163 -4.60 -32.94 -16.80
CA THR A 163 -3.70 -33.84 -16.09
C THR A 163 -3.67 -33.50 -14.61
N ALA A 164 -3.24 -34.43 -13.76
CA ALA A 164 -3.17 -34.18 -12.31
C ALA A 164 -2.32 -32.94 -11.98
N ALA A 165 -1.22 -32.72 -12.70
CA ALA A 165 -0.37 -31.54 -12.56
C ALA A 165 -1.10 -30.24 -12.94
N GLU A 166 -1.89 -30.23 -14.01
CA GLU A 166 -2.68 -29.06 -14.41
C GLU A 166 -3.79 -28.75 -13.41
N ARG A 167 -4.39 -29.77 -12.78
CA ARG A 167 -5.37 -29.56 -11.71
C ARG A 167 -4.72 -28.96 -10.46
N VAL A 168 -3.55 -29.46 -10.07
CA VAL A 168 -2.78 -28.90 -8.94
C VAL A 168 -2.34 -27.48 -9.23
N ALA A 169 -1.84 -27.19 -10.43
CA ALA A 169 -1.46 -25.83 -10.83
C ALA A 169 -2.67 -24.88 -10.87
N LYS A 170 -3.84 -25.36 -11.29
CA LYS A 170 -5.09 -24.59 -11.25
C LYS A 170 -5.57 -24.35 -9.81
N MET A 171 -5.44 -25.34 -8.92
CA MET A 171 -5.74 -25.18 -7.50
C MET A 171 -4.78 -24.18 -6.83
N ALA A 172 -3.48 -24.23 -7.15
CA ALA A 172 -2.50 -23.27 -6.66
C ALA A 172 -2.81 -21.85 -7.16
N LYS A 173 -3.09 -21.68 -8.46
CA LYS A 173 -3.53 -20.37 -9.00
C LYS A 173 -4.82 -19.86 -8.39
N MET A 174 -5.82 -20.72 -8.17
CA MET A 174 -7.05 -20.33 -7.50
C MET A 174 -6.81 -19.92 -6.04
N ALA A 175 -5.84 -20.52 -5.34
CA ALA A 175 -5.45 -20.12 -3.99
C ALA A 175 -4.68 -18.79 -4.00
N ASP A 176 -3.80 -18.56 -4.96
CA ASP A 176 -3.07 -17.30 -5.14
C ASP A 176 -4.02 -16.16 -5.55
N ASP A 177 -4.94 -16.40 -6.49
CA ASP A 177 -5.98 -15.45 -6.89
C ASP A 177 -6.93 -15.12 -5.72
N ALA A 178 -7.20 -16.09 -4.83
CA ALA A 178 -7.94 -15.85 -3.58
C ALA A 178 -7.12 -15.06 -2.55
N SER A 179 -5.78 -15.10 -2.61
CA SER A 179 -4.89 -14.26 -1.80
C SER A 179 -4.79 -12.82 -2.33
N HIS A 180 -5.07 -12.61 -3.61
CA HIS A 180 -5.38 -11.32 -4.20
C HIS A 180 -6.80 -10.85 -3.82
N ARG A 181 -7.13 -10.88 -2.51
CA ARG A 181 -8.12 -9.95 -1.96
C ARG A 181 -7.61 -8.55 -2.26
N ASP A 182 -8.19 -7.99 -3.32
CA ASP A 182 -7.80 -6.79 -4.01
C ASP A 182 -7.62 -5.66 -3.01
N PHE A 183 -6.55 -4.89 -3.15
CA PHE A 183 -6.15 -3.77 -2.30
C PHE A 183 -7.29 -2.98 -1.61
N ARG A 184 -8.45 -2.84 -2.28
CA ARG A 184 -9.69 -2.26 -1.75
C ARG A 184 -10.21 -2.95 -0.48
N ASP A 185 -10.27 -4.27 -0.45
CA ASP A 185 -10.81 -5.02 0.69
C ASP A 185 -9.88 -4.88 1.89
N ARG A 186 -8.56 -4.96 1.68
CA ARG A 186 -7.58 -4.68 2.73
C ARG A 186 -7.67 -3.25 3.23
N ALA A 187 -7.79 -2.27 2.33
CA ALA A 187 -7.96 -0.88 2.71
C ALA A 187 -9.25 -0.64 3.48
N LYS A 188 -10.35 -1.32 3.11
CA LYS A 188 -11.62 -1.30 3.82
C LYS A 188 -11.48 -1.91 5.21
N MET A 189 -10.93 -3.12 5.33
CA MET A 189 -10.69 -3.78 6.62
C MET A 189 -9.86 -2.91 7.55
N LEU A 190 -8.75 -2.33 7.07
CA LEU A 190 -7.93 -1.43 7.87
C LEU A 190 -8.66 -0.15 8.26
N TYR A 191 -9.51 0.40 7.39
CA TYR A 191 -10.33 1.56 7.71
C TYR A 191 -11.34 1.22 8.80
N ASP A 192 -12.05 0.09 8.66
CA ASP A 192 -13.04 -0.39 9.61
C ASP A 192 -12.37 -0.71 10.97
N GLU A 193 -11.19 -1.34 10.97
CA GLU A 193 -10.39 -1.57 12.17
C GLU A 193 -10.00 -0.27 12.87
N ASN A 194 -9.38 0.69 12.17
CA ASN A 194 -8.98 1.95 12.78
C ASN A 194 -10.18 2.77 13.28
N ARG A 195 -11.30 2.73 12.54
CA ARG A 195 -12.56 3.38 12.94
C ARG A 195 -13.11 2.73 14.22
N ALA A 196 -13.15 1.40 14.27
CA ALA A 196 -13.61 0.66 15.44
C ALA A 196 -12.71 0.91 16.65
N GLU A 197 -11.39 0.88 16.49
CA GLU A 197 -10.43 1.16 17.58
C GLU A 197 -10.60 2.55 18.19
N GLY A 198 -10.83 3.57 17.34
CA GLY A 198 -11.09 4.94 17.79
C GLY A 198 -12.32 5.05 18.70
N ARG A 199 -13.28 4.14 18.54
CA ARG A 199 -14.52 4.07 19.34
C ARG A 199 -14.49 3.06 20.46
N LEU A 200 -13.67 2.02 20.32
CA LEU A 200 -13.47 1.01 21.34
C LEU A 200 -12.92 1.63 22.62
N ALA A 201 -11.94 2.54 22.51
CA ALA A 201 -11.36 3.20 23.68
C ALA A 201 -12.38 4.00 24.53
N PRO A 202 -13.25 4.88 23.97
CA PRO A 202 -14.30 5.50 24.76
C PRO A 202 -15.36 4.50 25.25
N ALA A 203 -15.78 3.52 24.43
CA ALA A 203 -16.77 2.52 24.84
C ALA A 203 -16.28 1.66 26.04
N GLN A 204 -15.01 1.26 26.03
CA GLN A 204 -14.39 0.53 27.15
C GLN A 204 -14.28 1.38 28.41
N ARG A 205 -13.98 2.68 28.28
CA ARG A 205 -14.00 3.60 29.42
C ARG A 205 -15.39 3.73 30.04
N THR A 206 -16.43 3.89 29.22
CA THR A 206 -17.81 3.91 29.73
C THR A 206 -18.19 2.58 30.37
N CYS A 207 -17.77 1.46 29.79
CA CYS A 207 -17.97 0.12 30.36
C CYS A 207 -17.32 -0.02 31.73
N ALA A 208 -16.05 0.38 31.87
CA ALA A 208 -15.34 0.34 33.14
C ALA A 208 -16.04 1.20 34.21
N ILE A 209 -16.46 2.43 33.86
CA ILE A 209 -17.15 3.32 34.80
C ILE A 209 -18.49 2.73 35.27
N LEU A 210 -19.30 2.17 34.37
CA LEU A 210 -20.59 1.57 34.72
C LEU A 210 -20.41 0.28 35.53
N ASP A 211 -19.42 -0.53 35.17
CA ASP A 211 -19.07 -1.73 35.91
C ASP A 211 -18.55 -1.42 37.32
N GLU A 212 -17.72 -0.39 37.49
CA GLU A 212 -17.25 0.09 38.80
C GLU A 212 -18.42 0.57 39.66
N LYS A 213 -19.36 1.33 39.09
CA LYS A 213 -20.60 1.73 39.79
C LYS A 213 -21.44 0.53 40.21
N ALA A 214 -21.43 -0.55 39.43
CA ALA A 214 -22.09 -1.82 39.74
C ALA A 214 -21.26 -2.72 40.68
N GLY A 215 -20.06 -2.31 41.10
CA GLY A 215 -19.20 -3.05 42.03
C GLY A 215 -18.40 -4.19 41.40
N LYS A 216 -18.26 -4.24 40.07
CA LYS A 216 -17.41 -5.22 39.38
C LYS A 216 -15.96 -4.74 39.38
N ALA A 217 -15.06 -5.54 39.95
CA ALA A 217 -13.64 -5.17 40.09
C ALA A 217 -12.83 -5.37 38.80
N PHE A 218 -13.21 -6.32 37.95
CA PHE A 218 -12.53 -6.61 36.70
C PHE A 218 -13.48 -7.24 35.69
N ASN A 219 -13.36 -6.84 34.43
CA ASN A 219 -14.07 -7.44 33.30
C ASN A 219 -13.11 -7.57 32.11
N VAL A 220 -13.18 -8.71 31.41
CA VAL A 220 -12.40 -9.03 30.21
C VAL A 220 -12.57 -7.96 29.12
N LEU A 221 -13.77 -7.40 29.00
CA LEU A 221 -14.14 -6.43 27.97
C LEU A 221 -13.39 -5.09 28.09
N TRP A 222 -12.78 -4.80 29.24
CA TRP A 222 -12.00 -3.58 29.43
C TRP A 222 -10.69 -3.61 28.64
N LEU A 223 -10.11 -4.79 28.42
CA LEU A 223 -8.75 -4.95 27.90
C LEU A 223 -8.58 -4.38 26.49
N ASN A 224 -7.48 -3.66 26.24
CA ASN A 224 -7.18 -3.10 24.92
C ASN A 224 -5.70 -3.28 24.56
N PRO A 225 -5.35 -4.06 23.52
CA PRO A 225 -3.96 -4.28 23.13
C PRO A 225 -3.15 -3.02 22.79
N ARG A 226 -3.81 -1.92 22.42
CA ARG A 226 -3.13 -0.66 22.10
C ARG A 226 -2.73 0.15 23.34
N ASN A 227 -3.41 -0.11 24.46
CA ASN A 227 -3.21 0.61 25.71
C ASN A 227 -2.73 -0.38 26.79
N PRO A 228 -1.42 -0.45 27.08
CA PRO A 228 -0.88 -1.40 28.05
C PRO A 228 -1.40 -1.16 29.47
N ASP A 229 -1.81 0.07 29.78
CA ASP A 229 -2.32 0.47 31.10
C ASP A 229 -3.62 -0.22 31.48
N THR A 230 -4.33 -0.82 30.51
CA THR A 230 -5.60 -1.51 30.76
C THR A 230 -5.40 -2.94 31.26
N PHE A 231 -4.19 -3.49 31.18
CA PHE A 231 -3.89 -4.83 31.65
C PHE A 231 -3.51 -4.83 33.13
N PRO A 232 -4.22 -5.59 33.99
CA PRO A 232 -3.82 -5.73 35.39
C PRO A 232 -2.48 -6.48 35.50
N ALA A 233 -1.73 -6.17 36.55
CA ALA A 233 -0.41 -6.76 36.80
C ALA A 233 -0.50 -8.30 36.82
N GLY A 234 0.43 -8.96 36.11
CA GLY A 234 0.52 -10.42 36.03
C GLY A 234 -0.39 -11.09 35.00
N LEU A 235 -1.40 -10.39 34.44
CA LEU A 235 -2.30 -11.00 33.45
C LEU A 235 -1.59 -11.29 32.13
N THR A 236 -0.70 -10.40 31.68
CA THR A 236 0.10 -10.60 30.47
C THR A 236 1.06 -11.77 30.58
N GLU A 237 1.71 -11.93 31.73
CA GLU A 237 2.59 -13.07 32.02
C GLU A 237 1.79 -14.37 32.08
N ALA A 238 0.65 -14.39 32.77
CA ALA A 238 -0.24 -15.54 32.83
C ALA A 238 -0.76 -15.95 31.43
N LEU A 239 -1.13 -14.98 30.58
CA LEU A 239 -1.56 -15.25 29.22
C LEU A 239 -0.46 -15.87 28.36
N ASN A 240 0.77 -15.36 28.46
CA ASN A 240 1.90 -15.89 27.71
C ASN A 240 2.27 -17.32 28.13
N LEU A 241 2.06 -17.67 29.41
CA LEU A 241 2.36 -19.01 29.93
C LEU A 241 1.27 -20.03 29.58
N HIS A 242 -0.01 -19.62 29.62
CA HIS A 242 -1.15 -20.53 29.50
C HIS A 242 -1.80 -20.54 28.12
N THR A 243 -1.49 -19.56 27.26
CA THR A 243 -2.12 -19.40 25.95
C THR A 243 -1.07 -19.30 24.86
N THR A 244 -1.40 -19.76 23.65
CA THR A 244 -0.63 -19.53 22.42
C THR A 244 -0.68 -18.08 21.90
N LEU A 245 -1.05 -17.12 22.75
CA LEU A 245 -1.16 -15.72 22.37
C LEU A 245 0.16 -15.01 22.59
N GLU A 246 0.80 -14.59 21.50
CA GLU A 246 1.93 -13.67 21.56
C GLU A 246 1.42 -12.23 21.66
N ILE A 247 1.04 -11.80 22.86
CA ILE A 247 0.78 -10.38 23.11
C ILE A 247 2.14 -9.73 23.30
N ASN A 248 2.72 -9.21 22.22
CA ASN A 248 3.88 -8.32 22.34
C ASN A 248 3.37 -6.87 22.51
N PRO A 249 3.33 -6.31 23.73
CA PRO A 249 2.86 -4.93 23.97
C PRO A 249 3.71 -3.89 23.23
N THR A 250 4.92 -4.25 22.80
CA THR A 250 5.84 -3.43 22.00
C THR A 250 5.57 -3.47 20.49
N SER A 251 4.66 -4.33 20.01
CA SER A 251 4.38 -4.53 18.57
C SER A 251 3.33 -3.55 18.00
N THR A 252 2.87 -2.57 18.77
CA THR A 252 1.80 -1.63 18.40
C THR A 252 2.16 -0.66 17.27
N TYR A 253 3.39 -0.70 16.74
CA TYR A 253 3.88 0.17 15.66
C TYR A 253 4.12 -0.50 14.31
N GLU A 254 3.79 -1.78 14.11
CA GLU A 254 4.03 -2.45 12.83
C GLU A 254 2.77 -2.58 11.97
N ARG A 255 2.53 -1.53 11.19
CA ARG A 255 1.46 -1.39 10.20
C ARG A 255 1.55 -2.39 9.04
N ASP A 256 2.59 -3.22 8.97
CA ASP A 256 2.77 -4.16 7.86
C ASP A 256 3.58 -5.41 8.27
N PRO A 257 2.95 -6.58 8.44
CA PRO A 257 3.63 -7.82 8.83
C PRO A 257 4.60 -8.35 7.76
N SER A 258 4.54 -7.81 6.54
CA SER A 258 5.51 -8.07 5.47
C SER A 258 6.72 -7.13 5.46
N SER A 259 6.77 -6.14 6.38
CA SER A 259 7.93 -5.27 6.50
C SER A 259 9.17 -6.07 6.88
N ILE A 260 10.31 -5.72 6.28
CA ILE A 260 11.61 -6.35 6.58
C ILE A 260 11.94 -6.24 8.09
N GLN A 261 11.49 -5.16 8.72
CA GLN A 261 11.65 -4.94 10.16
C GLN A 261 10.86 -5.95 11.00
N ALA A 262 9.62 -6.27 10.59
CA ALA A 262 8.77 -7.26 11.25
C ALA A 262 9.38 -8.65 11.17
N ARG A 263 9.89 -9.02 10.00
CA ARG A 263 10.57 -10.30 9.78
C ARG A 263 11.84 -10.42 10.62
N LEU A 264 12.66 -9.37 10.67
CA LEU A 264 13.90 -9.36 11.45
C LEU A 264 13.62 -9.42 12.96
N ARG A 265 12.60 -8.71 13.46
CA ARG A 265 12.21 -8.78 14.88
C ARG A 265 11.69 -10.15 15.28
N ARG A 266 10.89 -10.82 14.45
CA ARG A 266 10.46 -12.21 14.70
C ARG A 266 11.64 -13.18 14.74
N GLN A 267 12.60 -13.02 13.83
CA GLN A 267 13.83 -13.81 13.85
C GLN A 267 14.62 -13.55 15.14
N MET A 268 14.82 -12.29 15.52
CA MET A 268 15.50 -11.94 16.77
C MET A 268 14.77 -12.48 17.99
N ALA A 269 13.43 -12.43 18.05
CA ALA A 269 12.64 -12.96 19.15
C ALA A 269 12.73 -14.49 19.25
N ALA A 270 12.68 -15.21 18.14
CA ALA A 270 12.89 -16.66 18.11
C ALA A 270 14.31 -17.04 18.53
N ASP A 271 15.30 -16.22 18.19
CA ASP A 271 16.71 -16.41 18.54
C ASP A 271 17.07 -15.88 19.94
N THR A 272 16.16 -15.18 20.62
CA THR A 272 16.40 -14.73 22.00
C THR A 272 16.42 -15.93 22.95
N LEU A 273 17.59 -16.23 23.51
CA LEU A 273 17.72 -17.22 24.57
C LEU A 273 16.97 -16.71 25.82
N GLN A 274 15.99 -17.50 26.27
CA GLN A 274 15.35 -17.28 27.56
C GLN A 274 16.42 -17.38 28.66
N PRO A 275 16.50 -16.42 29.60
CA PRO A 275 17.42 -16.54 30.71
C PRO A 275 17.07 -17.82 31.49
N LEU A 276 18.03 -18.72 31.63
CA LEU A 276 17.91 -19.83 32.57
C LEU A 276 17.73 -19.22 33.96
N ASN A 277 16.56 -19.41 34.57
CA ASN A 277 16.37 -19.16 36.00
C ASN A 277 17.46 -19.93 36.74
N THR A 278 18.48 -19.22 37.22
CA THR A 278 19.47 -19.76 38.14
C THR A 278 18.72 -20.15 39.40
N LEU A 279 18.86 -21.41 39.80
CA LEU A 279 18.12 -22.09 40.87
C LEU A 279 18.34 -21.51 42.29
N ASP A 280 18.73 -20.24 42.41
CA ASP A 280 19.03 -19.56 43.68
C ASP A 280 18.23 -18.26 43.93
N ASP A 281 17.35 -17.83 43.01
CA ASP A 281 16.45 -16.66 43.22
C ASP A 281 14.99 -17.06 43.46
N ALA A 282 14.78 -18.08 44.31
CA ALA A 282 13.47 -18.58 44.70
C ALA A 282 12.68 -17.66 45.67
N SER A 283 12.86 -16.33 45.61
CA SER A 283 12.29 -15.43 46.64
C SER A 283 11.57 -14.15 46.17
N THR A 284 11.37 -13.87 44.87
CA THR A 284 10.56 -12.68 44.50
C THR A 284 9.66 -12.78 43.24
N SER A 285 9.77 -13.79 42.38
CA SER A 285 9.00 -13.78 41.10
C SER A 285 7.95 -14.88 40.93
N THR A 286 7.85 -15.83 41.85
CA THR A 286 6.97 -17.02 41.73
C THR A 286 5.68 -16.93 42.55
N ALA A 287 5.25 -15.72 42.93
CA ALA A 287 4.09 -15.50 43.80
C ALA A 287 2.89 -14.81 43.13
N VAL A 288 2.90 -14.59 41.81
CA VAL A 288 1.76 -13.94 41.10
C VAL A 288 0.95 -14.93 40.25
N THR A 289 1.34 -16.20 40.21
CA THR A 289 0.78 -17.23 39.30
C THR A 289 -0.58 -17.79 39.71
N THR A 290 -1.33 -17.16 40.64
CA THR A 290 -2.60 -17.71 41.16
C THR A 290 -3.74 -16.70 41.31
N THR A 291 -3.75 -15.61 40.52
CA THR A 291 -4.86 -14.63 40.59
C THR A 291 -5.98 -14.86 39.57
N PHE A 292 -5.69 -15.43 38.39
CA PHE A 292 -6.67 -15.58 37.32
C PHE A 292 -7.03 -17.06 37.10
N SER A 293 -8.33 -17.36 36.97
CA SER A 293 -8.78 -18.71 36.65
C SER A 293 -8.41 -19.08 35.20
N SER A 294 -8.20 -20.37 34.93
CA SER A 294 -7.91 -20.86 33.57
C SER A 294 -9.00 -20.46 32.58
N GLU A 295 -10.26 -20.55 32.98
CA GLU A 295 -11.41 -20.15 32.17
C GLU A 295 -11.37 -18.65 31.81
N ALA A 296 -11.05 -17.78 32.78
CA ALA A 296 -10.92 -16.35 32.52
C ALA A 296 -9.72 -16.02 31.61
N LEU A 297 -8.61 -16.77 31.74
CA LEU A 297 -7.46 -16.63 30.84
C LEU A 297 -7.80 -17.08 29.41
N GLU A 298 -8.59 -18.13 29.26
CA GLU A 298 -9.09 -18.56 27.95
C GLU A 298 -10.05 -17.52 27.37
N GLU A 299 -11.01 -17.00 28.14
CA GLU A 299 -11.93 -15.95 27.67
C GLU A 299 -11.21 -14.67 27.25
N THR A 300 -10.26 -14.20 28.07
CA THR A 300 -9.42 -13.04 27.72
C THR A 300 -8.61 -13.32 26.46
N ALA A 301 -8.07 -14.53 26.31
CA ALA A 301 -7.37 -14.91 25.10
C ALA A 301 -8.27 -14.89 23.86
N HIS A 302 -9.48 -15.43 23.96
CA HIS A 302 -10.44 -15.37 22.85
C HIS A 302 -10.75 -13.91 22.52
N PHE A 303 -11.13 -13.09 23.51
CA PHE A 303 -11.44 -11.67 23.31
C PHE A 303 -10.32 -10.88 22.62
N LEU A 304 -9.06 -11.10 23.01
CA LEU A 304 -7.93 -10.37 22.44
C LEU A 304 -7.56 -10.82 21.00
N ARG A 305 -7.99 -12.01 20.58
CA ARG A 305 -7.83 -12.49 19.18
C ARG A 305 -8.83 -11.88 18.21
N LEU A 306 -9.97 -11.40 18.69
CA LEU A 306 -10.98 -10.80 17.82
C LEU A 306 -10.48 -9.49 17.22
N HIS A 307 -10.98 -9.17 16.02
CA HIS A 307 -10.71 -7.90 15.38
C HIS A 307 -11.37 -6.75 16.17
N ALA A 308 -10.86 -5.54 16.00
CA ALA A 308 -11.40 -4.35 16.65
C ALA A 308 -12.92 -4.13 16.48
N PRO A 309 -13.54 -4.30 15.27
CA PRO A 309 -14.99 -4.20 15.12
C PRO A 309 -15.75 -5.18 16.01
N ASP A 310 -15.38 -6.46 15.99
CA ASP A 310 -16.09 -7.48 16.76
C ASP A 310 -15.95 -7.25 18.27
N ARG A 311 -14.78 -6.79 18.73
CA ARG A 311 -14.59 -6.39 20.14
C ARG A 311 -15.48 -5.22 20.52
N LEU A 312 -15.62 -4.23 19.62
CA LEU A 312 -16.50 -3.09 19.85
C LEU A 312 -17.96 -3.57 19.97
N GLU A 313 -18.41 -4.42 19.06
CA GLU A 313 -19.76 -5.00 19.09
C GLU A 313 -20.04 -5.72 20.42
N LEU A 314 -19.11 -6.54 20.91
CA LEU A 314 -19.25 -7.21 22.21
C LEU A 314 -19.37 -6.22 23.38
N VAL A 315 -18.54 -5.16 23.39
CA VAL A 315 -18.61 -4.12 24.43
C VAL A 315 -19.94 -3.37 24.36
N LEU A 316 -20.41 -3.03 23.17
CA LEU A 316 -21.68 -2.33 22.97
C LEU A 316 -22.88 -3.21 23.36
N ALA A 317 -22.88 -4.48 22.97
CA ALA A 317 -23.90 -5.44 23.34
C ALA A 317 -23.97 -5.60 24.87
N TYR A 318 -22.81 -5.72 25.54
CA TYR A 318 -22.73 -5.78 26.99
C TYR A 318 -23.29 -4.52 27.67
N LEU A 319 -22.92 -3.33 27.18
CA LEU A 319 -23.44 -2.06 27.69
C LEU A 319 -24.97 -1.96 27.56
N ARG A 320 -25.52 -2.41 26.43
CA ARG A 320 -26.97 -2.45 26.20
C ARG A 320 -27.66 -3.46 27.12
N GLN A 321 -27.14 -4.69 27.22
CA GLN A 321 -27.80 -5.76 27.97
C GLN A 321 -27.72 -5.58 29.49
N ASN A 322 -26.60 -5.09 30.00
CA ASN A 322 -26.35 -5.00 31.44
C ASN A 322 -26.76 -3.66 32.05
N TYR A 323 -26.66 -2.57 31.29
CA TYR A 323 -26.88 -1.22 31.79
C TYR A 323 -27.97 -0.46 31.04
N ALA A 324 -28.66 -1.08 30.07
CA ALA A 324 -29.57 -0.39 29.16
C ALA A 324 -28.93 0.93 28.65
N TYR A 325 -27.65 0.89 28.29
CA TYR A 325 -26.90 2.06 27.87
C TYR A 325 -26.63 2.01 26.37
N CYS A 326 -27.00 3.07 25.65
CA CYS A 326 -26.67 3.21 24.24
C CYS A 326 -25.48 4.15 24.05
N PHE A 327 -24.38 3.61 23.50
CA PHE A 327 -23.18 4.38 23.19
C PHE A 327 -23.41 5.49 22.15
N TRP A 328 -24.29 5.25 21.17
CA TRP A 328 -24.57 6.21 20.10
C TRP A 328 -25.48 7.35 20.55
N CYS A 329 -26.48 7.08 21.39
CA CYS A 329 -27.30 8.11 22.01
C CYS A 329 -26.56 8.86 23.14
N GLY A 330 -25.60 8.19 23.80
CA GLY A 330 -24.87 8.73 24.95
C GLY A 330 -25.71 8.77 26.23
N THR A 331 -26.72 7.91 26.35
CA THR A 331 -27.67 7.91 27.47
C THR A 331 -27.89 6.51 28.04
N GLU A 332 -28.10 6.46 29.35
CA GLU A 332 -28.55 5.29 30.11
C GLU A 332 -30.08 5.36 30.22
N TYR A 333 -30.76 4.26 29.89
CA TYR A 333 -32.22 4.12 30.00
C TYR A 333 -32.59 3.43 31.32
N GLU A 334 -33.82 3.63 31.81
CA GLU A 334 -34.26 3.02 33.07
C GLU A 334 -34.55 1.52 32.92
N SER A 335 -34.91 1.08 31.71
CA SER A 335 -35.19 -0.32 31.41
C SER A 335 -34.85 -0.71 29.98
N GLN A 336 -34.71 -2.02 29.75
CA GLN A 336 -34.50 -2.58 28.41
C GLN A 336 -35.66 -2.30 27.46
N GLU A 337 -36.89 -2.24 27.99
CA GLU A 337 -38.11 -1.96 27.21
C GLU A 337 -38.14 -0.50 26.73
N GLU A 338 -37.78 0.44 27.63
CA GLU A 338 -37.67 1.86 27.28
C GLU A 338 -36.61 2.05 26.19
N MET A 339 -35.44 1.43 26.35
CA MET A 339 -34.39 1.47 25.35
C MET A 339 -34.87 0.94 23.99
N ALA A 340 -35.60 -0.18 23.96
CA ALA A 340 -36.12 -0.74 22.70
C ALA A 340 -37.13 0.19 22.00
N SER A 341 -37.85 1.02 22.76
CA SER A 341 -38.83 1.96 22.21
C SER A 341 -38.24 3.31 21.78
N GLN A 342 -37.19 3.78 22.48
CA GLN A 342 -36.66 5.12 22.33
C GLN A 342 -35.31 5.17 21.59
N CYS A 343 -34.56 4.07 21.59
CA CYS A 343 -33.30 3.96 20.86
C CYS A 343 -33.58 3.64 19.36
N PRO A 344 -33.05 4.44 18.42
CA PRO A 344 -33.26 4.22 16.98
C PRO A 344 -32.80 2.85 16.45
N GLY A 345 -31.80 2.22 17.10
CA GLY A 345 -31.28 0.92 16.72
C GLY A 345 -30.10 0.49 17.58
N GLU A 346 -29.37 -0.54 17.15
CA GLU A 346 -28.15 -1.02 17.84
C GLU A 346 -26.88 -0.53 17.14
N ASP A 347 -26.97 -0.40 15.82
CA ASP A 347 -25.88 0.03 14.96
C ASP A 347 -25.78 1.55 14.86
N GLU A 348 -24.59 2.02 14.51
CA GLU A 348 -24.33 3.43 14.22
C GLU A 348 -25.25 3.99 13.15
N GLU A 349 -25.49 3.22 12.07
CA GLU A 349 -26.26 3.67 10.90
C GLU A 349 -27.70 4.04 11.24
N ALA A 350 -28.24 3.52 12.35
CA ALA A 350 -29.57 3.88 12.83
C ALA A 350 -29.63 5.26 13.51
N HIS A 351 -28.48 5.84 13.83
CA HIS A 351 -28.34 7.07 14.60
C HIS A 351 -27.74 8.24 13.82
N ASP A 352 -27.45 8.05 12.52
CA ASP A 352 -26.90 9.07 11.61
C ASP A 352 -27.95 10.06 11.08
#